data_AF-A0A2A5KV75-F1
#
_entry.id   AF-A0A2A5KV75-F1
#
_cell.length_a   1.000
_cell.length_b   1.000
_cell.length_c   1.000
_cell.angle_alpha   90.00
_cell.angle_beta   90.00
_cell.angle_gamma   90.00
#
_symmetry.space_group_name_H-M   'P 1'
#
loop_
_entity.id
_entity.type
_entity.pdbx_description
1 polymer ?
#
loop_
_entity_poly.entity_id
_entity_poly.type
_entity_poly.pdbx_seq_one_letter_code
_entity_poly.pdbx_strand_id
1 'polypeptide(L)' 'MSENFSAKETFAIYGESETTVTFVRDEFFTEEKTFPTMRDAVDYLKALSPIPLEIVLRIRAHGRDIPFDRKSIAKLMHEL' A
#
# COMPACT_ATOMS: atom_id res chain seq x y z
N MET A 1 -10.57 -2.87 17.77
CA MET A 1 -10.26 -2.33 16.42
C MET A 1 -9.87 -3.53 15.56
N SER A 2 -10.56 -3.77 14.45
CA SER A 2 -10.69 -5.06 13.73
C SER A 2 -9.44 -5.95 13.69
N GLU A 3 -9.51 -7.10 14.37
CA GLU A 3 -8.46 -8.13 14.47
C GLU A 3 -8.31 -9.02 13.22
N ASN A 4 -9.02 -8.74 12.12
CA ASN A 4 -9.03 -9.57 10.90
C ASN A 4 -8.52 -8.81 9.67
N PHE A 5 -7.34 -8.17 9.76
CA PHE A 5 -6.64 -7.77 8.54
C PHE A 5 -5.74 -8.91 8.08
N SER A 6 -6.17 -9.58 7.01
CA SER A 6 -5.45 -10.65 6.33
C SER A 6 -4.88 -10.09 5.02
N ALA A 7 -3.55 -10.03 4.91
CA ALA A 7 -2.91 -9.52 3.70
C ALA A 7 -3.22 -10.44 2.51
N LYS A 8 -3.27 -11.75 2.74
CA LYS A 8 -3.69 -12.74 1.74
C LYS A 8 -5.10 -12.49 1.18
N GLU A 9 -6.10 -12.24 2.03
CA GLU A 9 -7.46 -11.92 1.56
C GLU A 9 -7.50 -10.57 0.84
N THR A 10 -6.74 -9.59 1.34
CA THR A 10 -6.63 -8.27 0.70
C THR A 10 -6.04 -8.39 -0.71
N PHE A 11 -5.01 -9.20 -0.92
CA PHE A 11 -4.47 -9.47 -2.26
C PHE A 11 -5.40 -10.28 -3.14
N ALA A 12 -6.24 -11.15 -2.57
CA ALA A 12 -7.23 -11.90 -3.34
C ALA A 12 -8.34 -10.99 -3.87
N ILE A 13 -8.73 -9.97 -3.10
CA ILE A 13 -9.82 -9.04 -3.45
C ILE A 13 -9.31 -7.88 -4.30
N TYR A 14 -8.15 -7.31 -3.94
CA TYR A 14 -7.65 -6.04 -4.48
C TYR A 14 -6.32 -6.17 -5.23
N GLY A 15 -5.76 -7.38 -5.38
CA GLY A 15 -4.43 -7.59 -5.95
C GLY A 15 -4.25 -6.98 -7.34
N GLU A 16 -5.30 -7.01 -8.16
CA GLU A 16 -5.33 -6.45 -9.53
C GLU A 16 -5.93 -5.05 -9.61
N SER A 17 -6.24 -4.42 -8.47
CA SER A 17 -6.80 -3.07 -8.43
C SER A 17 -5.71 -2.01 -8.58
N GLU A 18 -6.02 -0.95 -9.32
CA GLU A 18 -5.19 0.24 -9.41
C GLU A 18 -4.93 0.79 -8.01
N THR A 19 -3.66 1.07 -7.73
CA THR A 19 -3.20 1.42 -6.39
C THR A 19 -2.31 2.64 -6.45
N THR A 20 -2.70 3.68 -5.74
CA THR A 20 -1.89 4.89 -5.55
C THR A 20 -1.17 4.82 -4.23
N VAL A 21 0.15 4.92 -4.26
CA VAL A 21 1.01 4.99 -3.08
C VAL A 21 1.42 6.43 -2.89
N THR A 22 1.11 6.98 -1.72
CA THR A 22 1.61 8.29 -1.28
C THR A 22 2.53 8.04 -0.09
N PHE A 23 3.78 8.49 -0.15
CA PHE A 23 4.74 8.28 0.93
C PHE A 23 5.65 9.48 1.15
N VAL A 24 6.10 9.63 2.39
CA VAL A 24 6.99 10.70 2.83
C VAL A 24 8.37 10.11 3.04
N ARG A 25 9.31 10.41 2.12
CA ARG A 25 10.69 9.89 2.19
C ARG A 25 11.48 10.53 3.33
N ASP A 26 11.29 11.82 3.53
CA ASP A 26 11.99 12.66 4.50
C ASP A 26 11.03 13.78 4.95
N GLU A 27 11.38 14.55 5.98
CA GLU A 27 10.49 15.56 6.60
C GLU A 27 9.94 16.63 5.62
N PHE A 28 10.48 16.70 4.40
CA PHE A 28 10.14 17.69 3.38
C PHE A 28 9.66 17.12 2.04
N PHE A 29 9.71 15.80 1.83
CA PHE A 29 9.43 15.20 0.52
C PHE A 29 8.33 14.14 0.56
N THR A 30 7.17 14.52 0.00
CA THR A 30 6.06 13.62 -0.30
C THR A 30 6.09 13.21 -1.77
N GLU A 31 6.04 11.91 -2.04
CA GLU A 31 5.99 11.32 -3.36
C GLU A 31 4.68 10.57 -3.53
N GLU A 32 3.98 10.77 -4.66
CA GLU A 32 2.78 10.04 -5.03
C GLU A 32 3.02 9.30 -6.35
N LYS A 33 2.70 8.01 -6.36
CA LYS A 33 2.86 7.16 -7.54
C LYS A 33 1.70 6.19 -7.67
N THR A 34 1.14 6.11 -8.86
CA THR A 34 0.05 5.18 -9.17
C THR A 34 0.59 3.96 -9.91
N PHE A 35 0.14 2.79 -9.49
CA PHE A 35 0.51 1.49 -10.04
C PHE A 35 -0.74 0.80 -10.58
N PRO A 36 -0.60 0.04 -11.68
CA PRO A 36 -1.73 -0.67 -12.27
C PRO A 36 -2.27 -1.76 -11.34
N THR A 37 -1.43 -2.31 -10.46
CA THR A 37 -1.82 -3.35 -9.50
C THR A 37 -1.32 -3.04 -8.10
N MET A 38 -2.04 -3.56 -7.10
CA MET A 38 -1.61 -3.51 -5.70
C MET A 38 -0.31 -4.29 -5.48
N ARG A 39 -0.08 -5.36 -6.24
CA ARG A 39 1.16 -6.15 -6.16
C ARG A 39 2.38 -5.35 -6.59
N ASP A 40 2.29 -4.64 -7.72
CA ASP A 40 3.36 -3.73 -8.19
C ASP A 40 3.65 -2.64 -7.17
N ALA A 41 2.61 -2.05 -6.57
CA ALA A 41 2.74 -1.04 -5.53
C ALA A 41 3.49 -1.59 -4.30
N VAL A 42 3.14 -2.79 -3.84
CA VAL A 42 3.77 -3.42 -2.67
C VAL A 42 5.20 -3.87 -2.98
N ASP A 43 5.46 -4.42 -4.17
CA ASP A 43 6.81 -4.79 -4.60
C ASP A 43 7.73 -3.55 -4.66
N TYR A 44 7.24 -2.45 -5.22
CA TYR A 44 7.94 -1.18 -5.21
C TYR A 44 8.26 -0.69 -3.79
N LEU A 45 7.29 -0.78 -2.86
CA LEU A 45 7.50 -0.42 -1.45
C LEU A 45 8.54 -1.31 -0.77
N LYS A 46 8.62 -2.61 -1.11
CA LYS A 46 9.67 -3.52 -0.61
C LYS A 46 11.05 -3.17 -1.12
N ALA A 47 11.14 -2.68 -2.36
CA ALA A 47 12.39 -2.24 -2.96
C ALA A 47 12.88 -0.88 -2.41
N LEU A 48 12.02 -0.10 -1.74
CA LEU A 48 12.44 1.15 -1.11
C LEU A 48 13.31 0.87 0.13
N SER A 49 14.54 1.38 0.08
CA SER A 49 15.45 1.45 1.23
C SER A 49 16.10 2.85 1.25
N PRO A 50 15.89 3.66 2.30
CA PRO A 50 15.18 3.35 3.55
C PRO A 50 13.64 3.31 3.41
N ILE A 51 12.97 2.65 4.37
CA ILE A 51 11.51 2.62 4.44
C ILE A 51 11.00 4.03 4.76
N PRO A 52 10.04 4.58 4.00
CA PRO A 52 9.49 5.92 4.23
C PRO A 52 8.91 6.07 5.65
N LEU A 53 8.96 7.30 6.18
CA LEU A 53 8.46 7.63 7.52
C LEU A 53 6.93 7.45 7.60
N GLU A 54 6.24 7.91 6.56
CA GLU A 54 4.80 7.77 6.38
C GLU A 54 4.50 7.17 5.01
N ILE A 55 3.55 6.24 4.99
CA ILE A 55 3.10 5.56 3.78
C ILE A 55 1.59 5.40 3.89
N VAL A 56 0.89 5.84 2.85
CA VAL A 56 -0.55 5.65 2.65
C VAL A 56 -0.73 5.01 1.29
N LEU A 57 -1.45 3.90 1.27
CA LEU A 57 -1.75 3.17 0.04
C LEU A 57 -3.25 3.27 -0.20
N ARG A 58 -3.66 3.81 -1.34
CA ARG A 58 -5.06 3.98 -1.74
C ARG A 58 -5.36 3.02 -2.86
N ILE A 59 -6.27 2.08 -2.60
CA ILE A 59 -6.72 1.14 -3.61
C ILE A 59 -8.00 1.70 -4.23
N ARG A 60 -8.05 1.76 -5.55
CA ARG A 60 -9.26 2.14 -6.26
C ARG A 60 -10.10 0.90 -6.54
N ALA A 61 -11.18 0.74 -5.77
CA ALA A 61 -12.11 -0.38 -5.92
C ALA A 61 -13.55 0.14 -5.99
N HIS A 62 -14.32 -0.34 -6.97
CA HIS A 62 -15.75 0.03 -7.15
C HIS A 62 -16.00 1.55 -7.16
N GLY A 63 -15.09 2.34 -7.74
CA GLY A 63 -15.20 3.81 -7.80
C GLY A 63 -14.94 4.53 -6.48
N ARG A 64 -14.35 3.84 -5.49
CA ARG A 64 -13.95 4.41 -4.20
C ARG A 64 -12.47 4.16 -3.94
N ASP A 65 -11.84 5.12 -3.28
CA ASP A 65 -10.49 4.98 -2.75
C ASP A 65 -10.55 4.40 -1.34
N ILE A 66 -9.96 3.22 -1.16
CA ILE A 66 -9.83 2.53 0.12
C ILE A 66 -8.43 2.79 0.65
N PRO A 67 -8.27 3.61 1.72
CA PRO A 67 -6.97 3.88 2.30
C PRO A 67 -6.50 2.73 3.20
N PHE A 68 -5.24 2.35 3.05
CA PHE A 68 -4.50 1.44 3.92
C PHE A 68 -3.45 2.22 4.68
N ASP A 69 -3.41 2.00 6.00
CA ASP A 69 -2.45 2.62 6.90
C ASP A 69 -1.12 1.85 6.94
N ARG A 70 -0.09 2.49 7.49
CA ARG A 70 1.26 1.92 7.60
C ARG A 70 1.31 0.52 8.23
N LYS A 71 0.47 0.19 9.22
CA LYS A 71 0.48 -1.14 9.85
C LYS A 71 -0.06 -2.20 8.91
N SER A 72 -1.13 -1.88 8.17
CA SER A 72 -1.70 -2.76 7.15
C SER A 72 -0.71 -2.97 5.99
N ILE A 73 -0.03 -1.91 5.57
CA ILE A 73 1.03 -1.96 4.54
C ILE A 73 2.21 -2.82 5.00
N ALA A 74 2.68 -2.65 6.25
CA ALA A 74 3.77 -3.46 6.79
C ALA A 74 3.42 -4.97 6.79
N LYS A 75 2.16 -5.32 7.09
CA LYS A 75 1.67 -6.70 6.98
C LYS A 75 1.65 -7.20 5.52
N LEU A 76 1.21 -6.37 4.57
CA LEU A 76 1.23 -6.69 3.14
C LEU A 76 2.65 -6.94 2.62
N MET A 77 3.62 -6.16 3.10
CA MET A 77 5.03 -6.34 2.76
C MET A 77 5.63 -7.62 3.36
N HIS A 78 5.12 -8.10 4.50
CA HIS A 78 5.65 -9.28 5.18
C HIS A 78 5.02 -10.61 4.72
N GLU A 79 3.77 -10.61 4.22
CA GLU A 79 3.07 -11.83 3.77
C GLU A 79 3.36 -12.25 2.32
N LEU A 80 3.97 -11.38 1.50
CA LEU A 80 4.35 -11.67 0.10
C LEU A 80 5.80 -12.12 -0.04
#